data_AF-A0A529HUX6-F1
#
_entry.id   AF-A0A529HUX6-F1
#
_cell.length_a   1.000
_cell.length_b   1.000
_cell.length_c   1.000
_cell.angle_alpha   90.00
_cell.angle_beta   90.00
_cell.angle_gamma   90.00
#
_symmetry.space_group_name_H-M   'P 1'
#
loop_
_entity.id
_entity.type
_entity.pdbx_description
1 polymer ?
#
loop_
_entity_poly.entity_id
_entity_poly.type
_entity_poly.pdbx_seq_one_letter_code
_entity_poly.pdbx_strand_id
1 'polypeptide(L)'
;SRLIREGRTLADIAATFGITELQVKRSLALGELLPKIREAYRREEIDAETARYLTMASKAQQKDWLALYADPEQYAPRGYQLKQWLFGGQSISTKVALFAIEDYPGLIVSDLFGEDSYFADADLFWLKQNEAIAARRDACIEAGWSEVTVLEPGQYFHSWDHEKTPKKKGGKVVITVSHRGEVDCHEGWLSRKEARRARADDEGGEQDEQVVKPSRPELTGPMQNYVD
;
A
#
# COMPACT_ATOMS: atom_id res chain seq x y z
N SER A 1 -3.00 -15.10 -30.26
CA SER A 1 -2.12 -15.23 -31.44
C SER A 1 -2.25 -16.61 -32.07
N ARG A 2 -2.20 -16.74 -33.40
CA ARG A 2 -2.24 -18.02 -34.13
C ARG A 2 -1.06 -18.94 -33.78
N LEU A 3 0.12 -18.37 -33.53
CA LEU A 3 1.36 -19.12 -33.26
C LEU A 3 1.38 -19.84 -31.89
N ILE A 4 0.71 -19.30 -30.88
CA ILE A 4 0.57 -19.96 -29.57
C ILE A 4 -0.42 -21.12 -29.65
N ARG A 5 -1.47 -20.97 -30.47
CA ARG A 5 -2.42 -22.07 -30.75
C ARG A 5 -1.77 -23.20 -31.53
N GLU A 6 -0.64 -22.95 -32.16
CA GLU A 6 0.21 -23.93 -32.86
C GLU A 6 1.29 -24.53 -31.92
N GLY A 7 1.22 -24.28 -30.59
CA GLY A 7 2.05 -24.95 -29.58
C GLY A 7 3.48 -24.40 -29.41
N ARG A 8 3.83 -23.28 -30.06
CA ARG A 8 5.15 -22.65 -29.92
C ARG A 8 5.31 -21.98 -28.56
N THR A 9 6.50 -22.11 -27.95
CA THR A 9 6.82 -21.39 -26.71
C THR A 9 7.11 -19.92 -26.98
N LEU A 10 7.09 -19.09 -25.92
CA LEU A 10 7.46 -17.67 -26.04
C LEU A 10 8.91 -17.50 -26.51
N ALA A 11 9.81 -18.35 -26.03
CA ALA A 11 11.22 -18.38 -26.43
C ALA A 11 11.37 -18.69 -27.93
N ASP A 12 10.60 -19.64 -28.46
CA ASP A 12 10.64 -19.98 -29.90
C ASP A 12 10.15 -18.82 -30.75
N ILE A 13 9.09 -18.14 -30.32
CA ILE A 13 8.54 -16.97 -31.01
C ILE A 13 9.57 -15.84 -30.97
N ALA A 14 10.13 -15.54 -29.80
CA ALA A 14 11.18 -14.55 -29.60
C ALA A 14 12.37 -14.78 -30.54
N ALA A 15 12.90 -16.02 -30.57
CA ALA A 15 13.99 -16.41 -31.45
C ALA A 15 13.62 -16.30 -32.95
N THR A 16 12.40 -16.70 -33.32
CA THR A 16 11.92 -16.63 -34.72
C THR A 16 11.88 -15.19 -35.25
N PHE A 17 11.46 -14.24 -34.41
CA PHE A 17 11.27 -12.84 -34.82
C PHE A 17 12.43 -11.92 -34.42
N GLY A 18 13.47 -12.44 -33.77
CA GLY A 18 14.61 -11.64 -33.30
C GLY A 18 14.23 -10.60 -32.24
N ILE A 19 13.23 -10.91 -31.41
CA ILE A 19 12.73 -10.04 -30.34
C ILE A 19 12.83 -10.73 -28.99
N THR A 20 12.72 -9.99 -27.90
CA THR A 20 12.72 -10.56 -26.54
C THR A 20 11.39 -11.23 -26.20
N GLU A 21 11.41 -12.21 -25.29
CA GLU A 21 10.16 -12.82 -24.76
C GLU A 21 9.22 -11.78 -24.16
N LEU A 22 9.75 -10.72 -23.55
CA LEU A 22 8.97 -9.62 -23.00
C LEU A 22 8.22 -8.86 -24.11
N GLN A 23 8.88 -8.60 -25.24
CA GLN A 23 8.22 -8.00 -26.41
C GLN A 23 7.11 -8.91 -26.94
N VAL A 24 7.34 -10.23 -27.00
CA VAL A 24 6.30 -11.20 -27.36
C VAL A 24 5.11 -11.12 -26.39
N LYS A 25 5.35 -11.18 -25.08
CA LYS A 25 4.31 -11.07 -24.04
C LYS A 25 3.49 -9.78 -24.18
N ARG A 26 4.14 -8.64 -24.39
CA ARG A 26 3.48 -7.34 -24.60
C ARG A 26 2.59 -7.34 -25.84
N SER A 27 3.08 -7.85 -26.97
CA SER A 27 2.29 -7.96 -28.20
C SER A 27 1.08 -8.88 -28.05
N LEU A 28 1.22 -9.97 -27.30
CA LEU A 28 0.12 -10.90 -27.02
C LEU A 28 -0.94 -10.24 -26.14
N ALA A 29 -0.54 -9.57 -25.06
CA ALA A 29 -1.44 -8.89 -24.15
C ALA A 29 -2.31 -7.84 -24.88
N LEU A 30 -1.69 -7.03 -25.75
CA LEU A 30 -2.43 -6.10 -26.62
C LEU A 30 -3.37 -6.83 -27.59
N GLY A 31 -2.94 -7.96 -28.13
CA GLY A 31 -3.74 -8.80 -29.02
C GLY A 31 -4.93 -9.48 -28.34
N GLU A 32 -4.87 -9.67 -27.01
CA GLU A 32 -5.92 -10.26 -26.21
C GLU A 32 -7.01 -9.28 -25.80
N LEU A 33 -6.77 -7.96 -25.88
CA LEU A 33 -7.78 -6.93 -25.63
C LEU A 33 -9.05 -7.16 -26.47
N LEU A 34 -10.22 -6.79 -25.91
CA LEU A 34 -11.49 -6.91 -26.62
C LEU A 34 -11.41 -6.20 -27.98
N PRO A 35 -12.01 -6.75 -29.06
CA PRO A 35 -11.86 -6.20 -30.41
C PRO A 35 -12.15 -4.69 -30.52
N LYS A 36 -13.17 -4.20 -29.81
CA LYS A 36 -13.51 -2.76 -29.81
C LYS A 36 -12.43 -1.89 -29.17
N ILE A 37 -11.75 -2.36 -28.11
CA ILE A 37 -10.62 -1.65 -27.50
C ILE A 37 -9.44 -1.59 -28.48
N ARG A 38 -9.14 -2.71 -29.16
CA ARG A 38 -8.07 -2.76 -30.17
C ARG A 38 -8.34 -1.82 -31.35
N GLU A 39 -9.60 -1.70 -31.76
CA GLU A 39 -10.00 -0.79 -32.82
C GLU A 39 -9.91 0.67 -32.38
N ALA A 40 -10.40 1.01 -31.18
CA ALA A 40 -10.25 2.35 -30.61
C ALA A 40 -8.77 2.77 -30.53
N TYR A 41 -7.87 1.86 -30.12
CA TYR A 41 -6.44 2.12 -30.10
C TYR A 41 -5.85 2.31 -31.51
N ARG A 42 -6.24 1.47 -32.48
CA ARG A 42 -5.78 1.59 -33.88
C ARG A 42 -6.21 2.90 -34.53
N ARG A 43 -7.38 3.40 -34.15
CA ARG A 43 -7.94 4.69 -34.61
C ARG A 43 -7.44 5.89 -33.82
N GLU A 44 -6.49 5.69 -32.90
CA GLU A 44 -5.93 6.73 -32.03
C GLU A 44 -6.98 7.42 -31.14
N GLU A 45 -8.13 6.78 -30.91
CA GLU A 45 -9.19 7.30 -30.04
C GLU A 45 -8.85 7.13 -28.56
N ILE A 46 -7.97 6.17 -28.24
CA ILE A 46 -7.30 6.01 -26.95
C ILE A 46 -5.79 5.96 -27.15
N ASP A 47 -5.05 6.46 -26.17
CA ASP A 47 -3.60 6.45 -26.18
C ASP A 47 -3.00 5.10 -25.78
N ALA A 48 -1.69 4.98 -25.96
CA ALA A 48 -0.93 3.77 -25.60
C ALA A 48 -0.97 3.47 -24.10
N GLU A 49 -1.04 4.50 -23.25
CA GLU A 49 -1.12 4.32 -21.80
C GLU A 49 -2.45 3.66 -21.39
N THR A 50 -3.57 4.13 -21.95
CA THR A 50 -4.90 3.56 -21.73
C THR A 50 -4.96 2.12 -22.24
N ALA A 51 -4.48 1.87 -23.45
CA ALA A 51 -4.42 0.52 -24.01
C ALA A 51 -3.59 -0.43 -23.13
N ARG A 52 -2.43 0.03 -22.63
CA ARG A 52 -1.61 -0.70 -21.66
C ARG A 52 -2.38 -1.02 -20.38
N TYR A 53 -3.03 -0.05 -19.75
CA TYR A 53 -3.78 -0.32 -18.51
C TYR A 53 -4.93 -1.30 -18.74
N LEU A 54 -5.60 -1.25 -19.90
CA LEU A 54 -6.62 -2.24 -20.26
C LEU A 54 -6.04 -3.66 -20.44
N THR A 55 -4.73 -3.83 -20.66
CA THR A 55 -4.12 -5.18 -20.67
C THR A 55 -4.07 -5.82 -19.28
N MET A 56 -4.08 -5.00 -18.22
CA MET A 56 -4.15 -5.45 -16.83
C MET A 56 -5.59 -5.72 -16.37
N ALA A 57 -6.58 -5.19 -17.10
CA ALA A 57 -7.99 -5.35 -16.77
C ALA A 57 -8.51 -6.76 -17.10
N SER A 58 -9.31 -7.32 -16.19
CA SER A 58 -10.08 -8.54 -16.46
C SER A 58 -11.03 -8.33 -17.65
N LYS A 59 -11.52 -9.43 -18.26
CA LYS A 59 -12.51 -9.33 -19.35
C LYS A 59 -13.82 -8.69 -18.93
N ALA A 60 -14.21 -8.80 -17.67
CA ALA A 60 -15.37 -8.09 -17.13
C ALA A 60 -15.11 -6.58 -17.10
N GLN A 61 -14.01 -6.15 -16.48
CA GLN A 61 -13.63 -4.73 -16.44
C GLN A 61 -13.43 -4.11 -17.83
N GLN A 62 -12.89 -4.85 -18.80
CA GLN A 62 -12.81 -4.38 -20.19
C GLN A 62 -14.20 -4.16 -20.82
N LYS A 63 -15.21 -4.97 -20.46
CA LYS A 63 -16.60 -4.77 -20.91
C LYS A 63 -17.23 -3.58 -20.23
N ASP A 64 -17.01 -3.42 -18.93
CA ASP A 64 -17.55 -2.30 -18.15
C ASP A 64 -16.95 -0.97 -18.66
N TRP A 65 -15.64 -0.95 -18.91
CA TRP A 65 -14.98 0.20 -19.54
C TRP A 65 -15.54 0.51 -20.94
N LEU A 66 -15.79 -0.53 -21.75
CA LEU A 66 -16.40 -0.35 -23.08
C LEU A 66 -17.85 0.16 -23.00
N ALA A 67 -18.59 -0.19 -21.96
CA ALA A 67 -19.94 0.34 -21.74
C ALA A 67 -19.88 1.84 -21.46
N LEU A 68 -18.95 2.29 -20.59
CA LEU A 68 -18.69 3.71 -20.36
C LEU A 68 -18.21 4.42 -21.63
N TYR A 69 -17.36 3.76 -22.43
CA TYR A 69 -16.80 4.35 -23.65
C TYR A 69 -17.85 4.54 -24.75
N ALA A 70 -18.88 3.70 -24.77
CA ALA A 70 -19.94 3.74 -25.76
C ALA A 70 -21.10 4.68 -25.40
N ASP A 71 -21.18 5.12 -24.15
CA ASP A 71 -22.24 5.99 -23.64
C ASP A 71 -21.82 7.47 -23.74
N PRO A 72 -22.51 8.30 -24.55
CA PRO A 72 -22.15 9.71 -24.72
C PRO A 72 -22.34 10.56 -23.47
N GLU A 73 -23.15 10.12 -22.50
CA GLU A 73 -23.41 10.83 -21.25
C GLU A 73 -22.44 10.44 -20.13
N GLN A 74 -21.59 9.45 -20.38
CA GLN A 74 -20.61 8.94 -19.42
C GLN A 74 -19.19 9.26 -19.84
N TYR A 75 -18.29 9.28 -18.84
CA TYR A 75 -16.87 9.43 -19.09
C TYR A 75 -16.15 8.10 -18.80
N ALA A 76 -15.61 7.47 -19.86
CA ALA A 76 -14.71 6.34 -19.70
C ALA A 76 -13.34 6.83 -19.17
N PRO A 77 -12.87 6.34 -18.01
CA PRO A 77 -11.60 6.78 -17.46
C PRO A 77 -10.44 6.39 -18.38
N ARG A 78 -9.43 7.25 -18.49
CA ARG A 78 -8.24 7.05 -19.35
C ARG A 78 -6.96 7.29 -18.57
N GLY A 79 -5.82 6.83 -19.12
CA GLY A 79 -4.50 7.02 -18.52
C GLY A 79 -4.48 6.68 -17.02
N TYR A 80 -3.91 7.54 -16.20
CA TYR A 80 -3.84 7.34 -14.75
C TYR A 80 -5.20 7.12 -14.06
N GLN A 81 -6.28 7.80 -14.50
CA GLN A 81 -7.61 7.62 -13.92
C GLN A 81 -8.16 6.21 -14.17
N LEU A 82 -7.85 5.63 -15.34
CA LEU A 82 -8.19 4.24 -15.63
C LEU A 82 -7.48 3.30 -14.66
N LYS A 83 -6.19 3.54 -14.40
CA LYS A 83 -5.44 2.76 -13.42
C LYS A 83 -6.11 2.81 -12.05
N GLN A 84 -6.51 3.99 -11.58
CA GLN A 84 -7.24 4.14 -10.33
C GLN A 84 -8.57 3.38 -10.32
N TRP A 85 -9.35 3.50 -11.40
CA TRP A 85 -10.62 2.81 -11.54
C TRP A 85 -10.47 1.27 -11.52
N LEU A 86 -9.43 0.73 -12.15
CA LEU A 86 -9.16 -0.71 -12.19
C LEU A 86 -8.81 -1.30 -10.82
N PHE A 87 -8.22 -0.50 -9.93
CA PHE A 87 -7.73 -0.93 -8.61
C PHE A 87 -8.56 -0.37 -7.44
N GLY A 88 -9.80 0.06 -7.70
CA GLY A 88 -10.72 0.51 -6.65
C GLY A 88 -10.32 1.82 -5.96
N GLY A 89 -9.55 2.67 -6.63
CA GLY A 89 -9.11 3.97 -6.11
C GLY A 89 -7.59 4.15 -6.25
N GLN A 90 -6.81 3.69 -5.27
CA GLN A 90 -5.35 3.80 -5.33
C GLN A 90 -4.72 2.50 -5.84
N SER A 91 -3.83 2.60 -6.83
CA SER A 91 -3.01 1.47 -7.23
C SER A 91 -1.91 1.23 -6.19
N ILE A 92 -2.00 0.13 -5.45
CA ILE A 92 -1.05 -0.22 -4.39
C ILE A 92 -0.01 -1.19 -4.96
N SER A 93 1.26 -0.80 -4.91
CA SER A 93 2.35 -1.64 -5.41
C SER A 93 2.64 -2.79 -4.47
N THR A 94 2.96 -3.97 -5.00
CA THR A 94 3.44 -5.10 -4.18
C THR A 94 4.72 -4.80 -3.41
N LYS A 95 5.49 -3.80 -3.84
CA LYS A 95 6.74 -3.38 -3.18
C LYS A 95 6.53 -2.78 -1.78
N VAL A 96 5.31 -2.33 -1.46
CA VAL A 96 5.00 -1.71 -0.16
C VAL A 96 4.45 -2.71 0.86
N ALA A 97 4.24 -3.96 0.47
CA ALA A 97 3.71 -4.99 1.34
C ALA A 97 4.69 -5.29 2.48
N LEU A 98 4.19 -5.24 3.71
CA LEU A 98 4.92 -5.64 4.91
C LEU A 98 4.86 -7.16 5.13
N PHE A 99 3.87 -7.82 4.51
CA PHE A 99 3.68 -9.27 4.52
C PHE A 99 4.35 -9.95 3.32
N ALA A 100 4.58 -11.26 3.42
CA ALA A 100 5.12 -12.06 2.32
C ALA A 100 4.07 -12.17 1.19
N ILE A 101 4.50 -11.92 -0.05
CA ILE A 101 3.60 -11.89 -1.21
C ILE A 101 2.95 -13.27 -1.45
N GLU A 102 3.65 -14.34 -1.07
CA GLU A 102 3.20 -15.72 -1.15
C GLU A 102 1.98 -16.01 -0.24
N ASP A 103 1.80 -15.23 0.82
CA ASP A 103 0.69 -15.36 1.76
C ASP A 103 -0.54 -14.54 1.34
N TYR A 104 -0.46 -13.80 0.23
CA TYR A 104 -1.58 -13.02 -0.30
C TYR A 104 -2.53 -13.90 -1.13
N PRO A 105 -3.79 -14.10 -0.70
CA PRO A 105 -4.71 -14.99 -1.40
C PRO A 105 -5.40 -14.32 -2.60
N GLY A 106 -5.23 -13.01 -2.76
CA GLY A 106 -5.87 -12.23 -3.81
C GLY A 106 -5.09 -12.22 -5.12
N LEU A 107 -5.68 -11.61 -6.14
CA LEU A 107 -5.03 -11.45 -7.44
C LEU A 107 -3.98 -10.33 -7.39
N ILE A 108 -2.79 -10.63 -7.92
CA ILE A 108 -1.76 -9.64 -8.23
C ILE A 108 -1.71 -9.45 -9.73
N VAL A 109 -1.67 -8.19 -10.16
CA VAL A 109 -1.64 -7.81 -11.57
C VAL A 109 -0.31 -7.17 -11.88
N SER A 110 0.44 -7.77 -12.80
CA SER A 110 1.74 -7.26 -13.24
C SER A 110 1.60 -6.34 -14.45
N ASP A 111 2.26 -5.18 -14.42
CA ASP A 111 2.42 -4.34 -15.60
C ASP A 111 3.49 -4.95 -16.51
N LEU A 112 3.05 -5.60 -17.60
CA LEU A 112 3.94 -6.20 -18.58
C LEU A 112 4.82 -5.17 -19.32
N PHE A 113 4.53 -3.87 -19.21
CA PHE A 113 5.28 -2.78 -19.84
C PHE A 113 6.23 -2.07 -18.87
N GLY A 114 6.21 -2.44 -17.59
CA GLY A 114 7.09 -1.94 -16.53
C GLY A 114 7.62 -3.08 -15.65
N GLU A 115 8.06 -2.73 -14.45
CA GLU A 115 8.54 -3.67 -13.42
C GLU A 115 7.61 -3.73 -12.20
N ASP A 116 6.45 -3.07 -12.29
CA ASP A 116 5.54 -2.95 -11.17
C ASP A 116 4.47 -4.04 -11.20
N SER A 117 4.14 -4.55 -10.03
CA SER A 117 2.94 -5.35 -9.79
C SER A 117 2.06 -4.66 -8.76
N TYR A 118 0.77 -4.88 -8.87
CA TYR A 118 -0.25 -4.19 -8.08
C TYR A 118 -1.24 -5.20 -7.50
N PHE A 119 -1.74 -4.90 -6.30
CA PHE A 119 -2.85 -5.66 -5.72
C PHE A 119 -4.15 -5.32 -6.44
N ALA A 120 -4.91 -6.33 -6.85
CA ALA A 120 -6.21 -6.13 -7.50
C ALA A 120 -7.30 -5.69 -6.52
N ASP A 121 -7.14 -6.03 -5.24
CA ASP A 121 -8.10 -5.77 -4.17
C ASP A 121 -7.40 -4.95 -3.06
N ALA A 122 -7.75 -3.66 -3.00
CA ALA A 122 -7.19 -2.73 -2.03
C ALA A 122 -7.63 -3.03 -0.60
N ASP A 123 -8.86 -3.50 -0.40
CA ASP A 123 -9.38 -3.82 0.94
C ASP A 123 -8.69 -5.05 1.51
N LEU A 124 -8.50 -6.08 0.67
CA LEU A 124 -7.75 -7.28 1.06
C LEU A 124 -6.27 -6.96 1.32
N PHE A 125 -5.66 -6.05 0.55
CA PHE A 125 -4.33 -5.55 0.87
C PHE A 125 -4.29 -4.92 2.27
N TRP A 126 -5.20 -3.99 2.56
CA TRP A 126 -5.21 -3.28 3.85
C TRP A 126 -5.48 -4.22 5.02
N LEU A 127 -6.33 -5.23 4.84
CA LEU A 127 -6.51 -6.29 5.84
C LEU A 127 -5.17 -6.97 6.17
N LYS A 128 -4.46 -7.45 5.15
CA LYS A 128 -3.16 -8.12 5.31
C LYS A 128 -2.06 -7.20 5.83
N GLN A 129 -2.05 -5.95 5.40
CA GLN A 129 -1.08 -4.95 5.84
C GLN A 129 -1.28 -4.62 7.32
N ASN A 130 -2.52 -4.45 7.77
CA ASN A 130 -2.83 -4.18 9.18
C ASN A 130 -2.52 -5.37 10.09
N GLU A 131 -2.77 -6.61 9.63
CA GLU A 131 -2.31 -7.84 10.32
C GLU A 131 -0.78 -7.82 10.50
N ALA A 132 -0.03 -7.50 9.45
CA ALA A 132 1.44 -7.43 9.51
C ALA A 132 1.96 -6.27 10.37
N ILE A 133 1.29 -5.11 10.36
CA ILE A 133 1.62 -3.96 11.22
C ILE A 133 1.40 -4.32 12.69
N ALA A 134 0.29 -4.99 13.02
CA ALA A 134 0.02 -5.47 14.37
C ALA A 134 1.10 -6.45 14.84
N ALA A 135 1.46 -7.43 14.00
CA ALA A 135 2.54 -8.37 14.31
C ALA A 135 3.90 -7.67 14.52
N ARG A 136 4.21 -6.66 13.70
CA ARG A 136 5.43 -5.84 13.86
C ARG A 136 5.43 -5.07 15.18
N ARG A 137 4.28 -4.48 15.54
CA ARG A 137 4.10 -3.79 16.82
C ARG A 137 4.34 -4.72 17.99
N ASP A 138 3.74 -5.91 17.97
CA ASP A 138 3.86 -6.89 19.04
C ASP A 138 5.30 -7.39 19.17
N ALA A 139 5.98 -7.64 18.05
CA ALA A 139 7.41 -7.99 18.04
C ALA A 139 8.30 -6.91 18.66
N CYS A 140 7.98 -5.62 18.47
CA CYS A 140 8.70 -4.53 19.14
C CYS A 140 8.45 -4.56 20.67
N ILE A 141 7.22 -4.81 21.11
CA ILE A 141 6.90 -4.92 22.55
C ILE A 141 7.65 -6.12 23.17
N GLU A 142 7.64 -7.27 22.51
CA GLU A 142 8.38 -8.47 22.93
C GLU A 142 9.90 -8.23 22.97
N ALA A 143 10.42 -7.41 22.07
CA ALA A 143 11.82 -6.96 22.09
C ALA A 143 12.14 -6.00 23.26
N GLY A 144 11.16 -5.64 24.09
CA GLY A 144 11.33 -4.82 25.29
C GLY A 144 11.26 -3.32 25.04
N TRP A 145 10.63 -2.88 23.95
CA TRP A 145 10.29 -1.47 23.77
C TRP A 145 9.15 -1.09 24.74
N SER A 146 9.29 0.04 25.44
CA SER A 146 8.33 0.45 26.50
C SER A 146 6.96 0.83 25.94
N GLU A 147 6.92 1.35 24.72
CA GLU A 147 5.69 1.75 24.03
C GLU A 147 5.92 1.72 22.52
N VAL A 148 4.87 1.32 21.80
CA VAL A 148 4.84 1.28 20.33
C VAL A 148 3.53 1.89 19.86
N THR A 149 3.63 2.98 19.09
CA THR A 149 2.47 3.72 18.60
C THR A 149 2.41 3.62 17.09
N VAL A 150 1.28 3.17 16.56
CA VAL A 150 0.98 3.20 15.12
C VAL A 150 0.20 4.48 14.85
N LEU A 151 0.71 5.33 13.95
CA LEU A 151 0.00 6.55 13.56
C LEU A 151 -1.09 6.24 12.52
N GLU A 152 -2.09 7.12 12.44
CA GLU A 152 -3.12 7.03 11.41
C GLU A 152 -2.50 7.14 10.01
N PRO A 153 -3.06 6.46 8.99
CA PRO A 153 -2.56 6.53 7.62
C PRO A 153 -2.42 7.98 7.12
N GLY A 154 -1.23 8.32 6.62
CA GLY A 154 -0.87 9.65 6.12
C GLY A 154 -0.30 10.61 7.16
N GLN A 155 -0.29 10.26 8.44
CA GLN A 155 0.43 11.03 9.45
C GLN A 155 1.94 10.80 9.36
N TYR A 156 2.69 11.88 9.51
CA TYR A 156 4.15 11.87 9.43
C TYR A 156 4.78 11.88 10.81
N PHE A 157 5.93 11.20 10.92
CA PHE A 157 6.80 11.34 12.08
C PHE A 157 7.71 12.56 11.93
N HIS A 158 7.44 13.60 12.72
CA HIS A 158 8.24 14.82 12.73
C HIS A 158 9.41 14.67 13.71
N SER A 159 10.54 14.18 13.22
CA SER A 159 11.71 13.90 14.06
C SER A 159 12.24 15.12 14.82
N TRP A 160 12.00 16.34 14.33
CA TRP A 160 12.42 17.57 15.00
C TRP A 160 11.68 17.83 16.32
N ASP A 161 10.45 17.33 16.48
CA ASP A 161 9.67 17.43 17.73
C ASP A 161 10.05 16.34 18.75
N HIS A 162 11.01 15.48 18.39
CA HIS A 162 11.44 14.33 19.15
C HIS A 162 12.93 14.38 19.46
N GLU A 163 13.34 13.61 20.47
CA GLU A 163 14.73 13.39 20.85
C GLU A 163 15.07 11.92 20.74
N LYS A 164 16.27 11.62 20.25
CA LYS A 164 16.78 10.25 20.19
C LYS A 164 17.03 9.75 21.61
N THR A 165 16.35 8.67 21.98
CA THR A 165 16.42 8.08 23.31
C THR A 165 16.62 6.57 23.15
N PRO A 166 17.72 6.01 23.68
CA PRO A 166 17.92 4.57 23.65
C PRO A 166 16.79 3.82 24.34
N LYS A 167 16.50 2.59 23.91
CA LYS A 167 15.50 1.70 24.53
C LYS A 167 15.63 1.61 26.06
N LYS A 168 16.87 1.48 26.56
CA LYS A 168 17.17 1.40 28.01
C LYS A 168 16.78 2.65 28.80
N LYS A 169 16.64 3.80 28.15
CA LYS A 169 16.23 5.08 28.74
C LYS A 169 14.76 5.41 28.44
N GLY A 170 13.95 4.40 28.11
CA GLY A 170 12.52 4.56 27.85
C GLY A 170 12.16 5.09 26.46
N GLY A 171 13.10 5.03 25.50
CA GLY A 171 12.78 5.34 24.10
C GLY A 171 11.65 4.45 23.57
N LYS A 172 10.79 5.03 22.73
CA LYS A 172 9.59 4.40 22.16
C LYS A 172 9.78 4.12 20.66
N VAL A 173 8.86 3.36 20.09
CA VAL A 173 8.77 3.12 18.65
C VAL A 173 7.52 3.81 18.09
N VAL A 174 7.67 4.51 16.98
CA VAL A 174 6.55 5.07 16.21
C VAL A 174 6.52 4.38 14.85
N ILE A 175 5.38 3.79 14.49
CA ILE A 175 5.15 3.19 13.18
C ILE A 175 4.31 4.16 12.35
N THR A 176 4.82 4.56 11.19
CA THR A 176 4.09 5.42 10.25
C THR A 176 3.63 4.62 9.06
N VAL A 177 2.42 4.91 8.58
CA VAL A 177 1.82 4.25 7.41
C VAL A 177 1.42 5.33 6.41
N SER A 178 1.90 5.24 5.18
CA SER A 178 1.49 6.17 4.12
C SER A 178 0.11 5.80 3.56
N HIS A 179 -0.56 6.74 2.87
CA HIS A 179 -1.82 6.42 2.17
C HIS A 179 -1.66 5.34 1.07
N ARG A 180 -0.43 5.01 0.69
CA ARG A 180 -0.11 3.98 -0.30
C ARG A 180 0.37 2.67 0.35
N GLY A 181 0.31 2.59 1.67
CA GLY A 181 0.64 1.39 2.43
C GLY A 181 2.11 1.21 2.77
N GLU A 182 2.99 2.18 2.45
CA GLU A 182 4.39 2.13 2.89
C GLU A 182 4.44 2.24 4.42
N VAL A 183 5.25 1.39 5.06
CA VAL A 183 5.37 1.32 6.52
C VAL A 183 6.81 1.55 6.95
N ASP A 184 7.02 2.52 7.84
CA ASP A 184 8.32 2.80 8.45
C ASP A 184 8.25 2.66 9.97
N CYS A 185 9.32 2.14 10.57
CA CYS A 185 9.47 2.02 12.02
C CYS A 185 10.54 2.98 12.53
N HIS A 186 10.14 3.96 13.34
CA HIS A 186 11.01 4.95 13.95
C HIS A 186 11.31 4.51 15.38
N GLU A 187 12.46 3.86 15.58
CA GLU A 187 12.86 3.34 16.88
C GLU A 187 13.70 4.33 17.70
N GLY A 188 13.48 4.31 19.02
CA GLY A 188 14.31 5.03 19.99
C GLY A 188 14.04 6.53 20.02
N TRP A 189 12.77 6.90 20.22
CA TRP A 189 12.35 8.29 20.26
C TRP A 189 11.48 8.60 21.47
N LEU A 190 11.59 9.81 21.97
CA LEU A 190 10.62 10.44 22.88
C LEU A 190 10.25 11.80 22.33
N SER A 191 9.02 12.26 22.55
CA SER A 191 8.70 13.67 22.32
C SER A 191 9.61 14.53 23.21
N ARG A 192 9.93 15.76 22.78
CA ARG A 192 10.74 16.68 23.61
C ARG A 192 10.18 16.88 25.03
N LYS A 193 8.85 16.84 25.16
CA LYS A 193 8.16 16.94 26.46
C LYS A 193 8.45 15.73 27.35
N GLU A 194 8.38 14.52 26.80
CA GLU A 194 8.69 13.29 27.54
C GLU A 194 10.17 13.19 27.86
N ALA A 195 11.06 13.53 26.90
CA ALA A 195 12.49 13.54 27.12
C ALA A 195 12.91 14.51 28.25
N ARG A 196 12.31 15.71 28.31
CA ARG A 196 12.53 16.65 29.42
C ARG A 196 12.09 16.09 30.76
N ARG A 197 10.95 15.40 30.81
CA ARG A 197 10.45 14.75 32.05
C ARG A 197 11.38 13.64 32.49
N ALA A 198 11.78 12.76 31.58
CA ALA A 198 12.69 11.65 31.87
C ALA A 198 14.04 12.13 32.46
N ARG A 199 14.58 13.26 31.98
CA ARG A 199 15.80 13.87 32.55
C ARG A 199 15.58 14.43 33.95
N ALA A 200 14.44 15.10 34.18
CA ALA A 200 14.10 15.64 35.50
C ALA A 200 13.92 14.52 36.54
N ASP A 201 13.36 13.38 36.13
CA ASP A 201 13.19 12.20 37.00
C ASP A 201 14.54 11.51 37.29
N ASP A 202 15.48 11.53 36.34
CA ASP A 202 16.85 10.97 36.50
C ASP A 202 17.72 11.87 37.40
N GLU A 203 17.61 13.20 37.27
CA GLU A 203 18.34 14.19 38.09
C GLU A 203 17.74 14.39 39.49
N GLY A 204 16.45 14.11 39.68
CA GLY A 204 15.75 14.17 40.97
C GLY A 204 15.90 12.90 41.84
N GLY A 205 16.58 11.86 41.34
CA GLY A 205 16.72 10.56 42.00
C GLY A 205 17.79 10.45 43.11
N GLU A 206 18.52 11.52 43.42
CA GLU A 206 19.53 11.56 44.50
C GLU A 206 19.10 12.36 45.74
N GLN A 207 17.80 12.62 45.95
CA GLN A 207 17.30 13.07 47.25
C GLN A 207 16.09 12.25 47.69
N ASP A 208 16.36 11.33 48.61
CA ASP A 208 15.40 10.61 49.42
C ASP A 208 14.64 11.62 50.30
N GLU A 209 13.33 11.81 50.07
CA GLU A 209 12.34 12.02 51.13
C GLU A 209 10.90 12.02 50.56
N GLN A 210 10.19 10.93 50.87
CA GLN A 210 8.73 10.77 50.97
C GLN A 210 7.84 11.84 50.30
N VAL A 211 7.35 11.56 49.10
CA VAL A 211 6.14 12.21 48.58
C VAL A 211 5.00 11.20 48.50
N VAL A 212 4.04 11.43 49.38
CA VAL A 212 2.77 10.71 49.55
C VAL A 212 2.01 10.60 48.23
N LYS A 213 1.69 9.36 47.82
CA LYS A 213 0.73 9.08 46.74
C LYS A 213 -0.64 9.69 47.10
N PRO A 214 -1.24 10.55 46.25
CA PRO A 214 -2.68 10.70 46.29
C PRO A 214 -3.31 9.51 45.56
N SER A 215 -4.07 8.72 46.33
CA SER A 215 -4.94 7.68 45.83
C SER A 215 -6.20 8.25 45.16
N ARG A 216 -6.69 7.51 44.14
CA ARG A 216 -8.07 7.37 43.61
C ARG A 216 -8.54 8.31 42.48
N PRO A 217 -9.61 7.93 41.73
CA PRO A 217 -10.31 6.61 41.63
C PRO A 217 -10.56 6.11 40.19
N GLU A 218 -10.77 4.80 40.04
CA GLU A 218 -11.46 4.25 38.86
C GLU A 218 -12.96 4.56 38.88
N LEU A 219 -13.54 4.64 37.68
CA LEU A 219 -14.95 4.83 37.30
C LEU A 219 -15.51 6.25 37.31
N THR A 220 -15.79 6.76 36.11
CA THR A 220 -17.12 7.24 35.67
C THR A 220 -17.16 7.43 34.14
N GLY A 221 -18.00 6.64 33.44
CA GLY A 221 -18.75 7.16 32.27
C GLY A 221 -19.90 8.07 32.77
N PRO A 222 -20.80 8.63 31.93
CA PRO A 222 -21.21 8.18 30.59
C PRO A 222 -21.40 9.28 29.49
N MET A 223 -21.24 8.86 28.22
CA MET A 223 -22.14 8.96 27.05
C MET A 223 -22.87 10.27 26.60
N GLN A 224 -22.96 10.41 25.26
CA GLN A 224 -23.81 11.30 24.39
C GLN A 224 -23.41 12.79 24.26
N ASN A 225 -23.50 13.49 23.12
CA ASN A 225 -24.12 13.33 21.79
C ASN A 225 -23.52 14.37 20.82
N TYR A 226 -23.54 14.15 19.50
CA TYR A 226 -24.43 14.86 18.56
C TYR A 226 -24.27 14.38 17.11
N VAL A 227 -25.39 13.92 16.54
CA VAL A 227 -25.72 13.91 15.11
C VAL A 227 -26.87 14.91 14.98
N ASP A 228 -26.78 15.81 14.01
CA ASP A 228 -27.91 16.45 13.31
C ASP A 228 -27.60 16.33 11.80
#